data_AF-A0A2R4ZMN7-F1
#
_entry.id   AF-A0A2R4ZMN7-F1
#
_cell.length_a   1.000
_cell.length_b   1.000
_cell.length_c   1.000
_cell.angle_alpha   90.00
_cell.angle_beta   90.00
_cell.angle_gamma   90.00
#
_symmetry.space_group_name_H-M   'P 1'
#
loop_
_entity.id
_entity.type
_entity.pdbx_description
1 polymer ?
#
loop_
_entity_poly.entity_id
_entity_poly.type
_entity_poly.pdbx_seq_one_letter_code
_entity_poly.pdbx_strand_id
1 'polypeptide(L)'
;MAKGSFGNPWLAYGAALATAAGFSIVAVILALVASQSSLLLQQLELQQLQAFNAKEFGERMGRFIGAGLALGLAGVGAGIAVGLAGAAAISAFTEKPEVFGRSFLIVVLGEGIAIYGIAIAILVLILGVP
;
A
#
# COMPACT_ATOMS: atom_id res chain seq x y z
N MET A 1 -2.71 16.47 79.11
CA MET A 1 -2.96 16.89 77.72
C MET A 1 -2.15 16.01 76.77
N ALA A 2 -2.86 15.29 75.90
CA ALA A 2 -2.48 14.60 74.65
C ALA A 2 -1.15 13.80 74.51
N LYS A 3 -1.32 12.51 74.20
CA LYS A 3 -0.32 11.55 73.67
C LYS A 3 0.29 12.06 72.34
N GLY A 4 1.62 12.09 72.24
CA GLY A 4 2.35 12.15 70.97
C GLY A 4 2.95 10.78 70.65
N SER A 5 2.32 10.04 69.76
CA SER A 5 2.70 8.70 69.32
C SER A 5 4.07 8.72 68.65
N PHE A 6 5.11 8.20 69.32
CA PHE A 6 6.37 7.81 68.69
C PHE A 6 6.12 6.57 67.83
N GLY A 7 5.57 6.79 66.64
CA GLY A 7 5.48 5.76 65.60
C GLY A 7 6.89 5.35 65.19
N ASN A 8 7.16 4.05 65.23
CA ASN A 8 8.36 3.41 64.71
C ASN A 8 8.92 4.09 63.43
N PRO A 9 10.21 4.49 63.41
CA PRO A 9 10.79 5.23 62.29
C PRO A 9 10.72 4.46 60.96
N TRP A 10 10.71 3.13 61.01
CA TRP A 10 10.54 2.25 59.86
C TRP A 10 9.21 2.44 59.10
N LEU A 11 8.10 2.79 59.79
CA LEU A 11 6.85 3.12 59.11
C LEU A 11 6.90 4.49 58.42
N ALA A 12 7.64 5.45 58.98
CA ALA A 12 7.86 6.76 58.37
C ALA A 12 8.76 6.66 57.13
N TYR A 13 9.84 5.87 57.19
CA TYR A 13 10.70 5.59 56.03
C TYR A 13 9.95 4.81 54.95
N GLY A 14 9.11 3.84 55.31
CA GLY A 14 8.27 3.11 54.36
C GLY A 14 7.24 4.00 53.64
N ALA A 15 6.61 4.93 54.36
CA ALA A 15 5.69 5.91 53.77
C ALA A 15 6.41 6.91 52.86
N ALA A 16 7.62 7.36 53.24
CA ALA A 16 8.44 8.27 52.43
C ALA A 16 8.98 7.60 51.15
N LEU A 17 9.35 6.31 51.20
CA LEU A 17 9.75 5.54 50.03
C LEU A 17 8.56 5.25 49.11
N ALA A 18 7.37 5.01 49.65
CA ALA A 18 6.15 4.80 48.87
C ALA A 18 5.71 6.07 48.12
N THR A 19 5.79 7.25 48.75
CA THR A 19 5.51 8.53 48.07
C THR A 19 6.59 8.88 47.05
N ALA A 20 7.88 8.69 47.37
CA ALA A 20 8.97 8.92 46.43
C ALA A 20 8.90 8.01 45.19
N ALA A 21 8.55 6.72 45.36
CA ALA A 21 8.36 5.79 44.25
C ALA A 21 7.15 6.19 43.37
N GLY A 22 6.06 6.65 43.98
CA GLY A 22 4.90 7.16 43.25
C GLY A 22 5.21 8.39 42.39
N PHE A 23 6.00 9.34 42.93
CA PHE A 23 6.46 10.51 42.18
C PHE A 23 7.42 10.12 41.03
N SER A 24 8.27 9.11 41.23
CA SER A 24 9.19 8.64 40.18
C SER A 24 8.45 8.00 39.01
N ILE A 25 7.41 7.19 39.27
CA ILE A 25 6.61 6.56 38.20
C ILE A 25 5.85 7.62 37.40
N VAL A 26 5.24 8.60 38.06
CA VAL A 26 4.54 9.70 37.38
C VAL A 26 5.51 10.56 36.56
N ALA A 27 6.71 10.83 37.08
CA ALA A 27 7.76 11.55 36.36
C ALA A 27 8.26 10.78 35.12
N VAL A 28 8.39 9.46 35.21
CA VAL A 28 8.78 8.60 34.07
C VAL A 28 7.68 8.58 33.00
N ILE A 29 6.41 8.49 33.39
CA ILE A 29 5.29 8.53 32.44
C ILE A 29 5.22 9.90 31.76
N LEU A 30 5.39 11.00 32.49
CA LEU A 30 5.43 12.35 31.92
C LEU A 30 6.63 12.55 30.99
N ALA A 31 7.80 11.98 31.32
CA ALA A 31 8.99 12.03 30.46
C ALA A 31 8.77 11.24 29.16
N LEU A 32 8.18 10.04 29.22
CA LEU A 32 7.84 9.24 28.05
C LEU A 32 6.80 9.91 27.14
N VAL A 33 5.79 10.56 27.72
CA VAL A 33 4.79 11.34 26.97
C VAL A 33 5.41 12.59 26.35
N ALA A 34 6.33 13.26 27.06
CA ALA A 34 7.06 14.40 26.51
C ALA A 34 7.98 14.00 25.34
N SER A 35 8.63 12.83 25.38
CA SER A 35 9.48 12.33 24.28
C SER A 35 8.70 12.00 22.99
N GLN A 36 7.41 11.70 23.08
CA GLN A 36 6.54 11.49 21.90
C GLN A 36 6.19 12.81 21.20
N SER A 37 6.22 13.93 21.93
CA SER A 37 5.84 15.24 21.40
C SER A 37 6.92 15.86 20.51
N SER A 38 8.21 15.55 20.75
CA SER A 38 9.34 16.00 19.92
C SER A 38 9.40 15.35 18.53
N LEU A 39 8.64 14.27 18.29
CA LEU A 39 8.56 13.62 16.98
C LEU A 39 7.67 14.38 15.99
N LEU A 40 6.75 15.23 16.46
CA LEU A 40 5.78 15.93 15.60
C LEU A 40 6.43 17.10 14.85
N LEU A 41 7.26 17.90 15.52
CA LEU A 41 7.96 19.05 14.94
C LEU A 41 9.17 18.63 14.09
N GLN A 42 9.77 17.47 14.39
CA GLN A 42 10.73 16.80 13.50
C GLN A 42 10.06 16.05 12.32
N GLN A 43 8.74 16.11 12.16
CA GLN A 43 8.07 15.67 10.93
C GLN A 43 7.65 16.86 10.06
N LEU A 44 7.59 18.06 10.63
CA LEU A 44 7.14 19.28 9.93
C LEU A 44 8.28 19.96 9.14
N GLU A 45 9.49 20.05 9.69
CA GLU A 45 10.63 20.72 8.99
C GLU A 45 11.16 19.93 7.77
N LEU A 46 10.80 18.65 7.61
CA LEU A 46 11.16 17.79 6.46
C LEU A 46 9.99 17.48 5.53
N GLN A 47 8.78 17.95 5.87
CA GLN A 47 7.68 18.00 4.90
C GLN A 47 7.74 19.25 4.02
N GLN A 48 8.35 20.36 4.48
CA GLN A 48 8.32 21.62 3.74
C GLN A 48 9.49 21.81 2.75
N LEU A 49 10.52 20.98 2.83
CA LEU A 49 11.50 20.77 1.75
C LEU A 49 11.08 19.67 0.78
N GLN A 50 9.81 19.24 0.82
CA GLN A 50 9.12 18.74 -0.37
C GLN A 50 8.88 19.94 -1.31
N ALA A 51 9.97 20.52 -1.82
CA ALA A 51 9.93 21.13 -3.13
C ALA A 51 9.22 20.12 -4.02
N PHE A 52 8.19 20.54 -4.75
CA PHE A 52 7.48 19.76 -5.75
C PHE A 52 8.47 18.80 -6.42
N ASN A 53 8.54 17.55 -5.93
CA ASN A 53 9.74 16.75 -6.13
C ASN A 53 9.66 16.27 -7.57
N ALA A 54 10.26 17.02 -8.49
CA ALA A 54 10.14 16.79 -9.93
C ALA A 54 10.56 15.36 -10.29
N LYS A 55 11.46 14.76 -9.49
CA LYS A 55 11.86 13.36 -9.59
C LYS A 55 10.72 12.40 -9.23
N GLU A 56 10.00 12.65 -8.14
CA GLU A 56 8.88 11.82 -7.69
C GLU A 56 7.65 11.99 -8.60
N PHE A 57 7.38 13.21 -9.08
CA PHE A 57 6.35 13.45 -10.10
C PHE A 57 6.70 12.75 -11.42
N GLY A 58 7.96 12.84 -11.87
CA GLY A 58 8.45 12.18 -13.07
C GLY A 58 8.34 10.66 -13.00
N GLU A 59 8.75 10.06 -11.88
CA GLU A 59 8.64 8.61 -11.65
C GLU A 59 7.18 8.14 -11.61
N ARG A 60 6.29 8.87 -10.92
CA ARG A 60 4.85 8.52 -10.88
C ARG A 60 4.20 8.66 -12.26
N MET A 61 4.50 9.73 -12.99
CA MET A 61 3.96 9.96 -14.33
C MET A 61 4.47 8.92 -15.33
N GLY A 62 5.76 8.56 -15.28
CA GLY A 62 6.35 7.51 -16.12
C GLY A 62 5.68 6.15 -15.91
N ARG A 63 5.34 5.80 -14.65
CA ARG A 63 4.62 4.57 -14.33
C ARG A 63 3.21 4.52 -14.89
N PHE A 64 2.43 5.61 -14.78
CA PHE A 64 1.08 5.66 -15.34
C PHE A 64 1.08 5.59 -16.87
N ILE A 65 1.99 6.32 -17.52
CA ILE A 65 2.13 6.29 -18.97
C ILE A 65 2.58 4.91 -19.44
N GLY A 66 3.58 4.31 -18.78
CA GLY A 66 4.05 2.96 -19.09
C GLY A 66 2.98 1.89 -18.94
N ALA A 67 2.21 1.93 -17.84
CA ALA A 67 1.09 1.02 -17.63
C ALA A 67 -0.03 1.19 -18.67
N GLY A 68 -0.37 2.45 -18.99
CA GLY A 68 -1.38 2.77 -20.00
C GLY A 68 -0.97 2.30 -21.41
N LEU A 69 0.30 2.49 -21.79
CA LEU A 69 0.82 2.04 -23.07
C LEU A 69 0.89 0.52 -23.17
N ALA A 70 1.32 -0.17 -22.11
CA ALA A 70 1.36 -1.64 -22.08
C ALA A 70 -0.04 -2.25 -22.29
N LEU A 71 -1.03 -1.75 -21.55
CA LEU A 71 -2.42 -2.19 -21.70
C LEU A 71 -3.01 -1.78 -23.05
N GLY A 72 -2.81 -0.53 -23.47
CA GLY A 72 -3.38 0.01 -24.70
C GLY A 72 -2.90 -0.73 -25.94
N LEU A 73 -1.59 -0.95 -26.07
CA LEU A 73 -1.01 -1.65 -27.22
C LEU A 73 -1.40 -3.13 -27.24
N ALA A 74 -1.39 -3.79 -26.08
CA ALA A 74 -1.87 -5.17 -25.97
C ALA A 74 -3.35 -5.29 -26.35
N GLY A 75 -4.18 -4.35 -25.89
CA GLY A 75 -5.62 -4.30 -26.21
C GLY A 75 -5.90 -4.10 -27.70
N VAL A 76 -5.14 -3.24 -28.38
CA VAL A 76 -5.26 -3.07 -29.84
C VAL A 76 -4.88 -4.36 -30.58
N GLY A 77 -3.76 -4.99 -30.21
CA GLY A 77 -3.33 -6.25 -30.81
C GLY A 77 -4.34 -7.38 -30.60
N ALA A 78 -4.82 -7.54 -29.36
CA ALA A 78 -5.85 -8.52 -29.02
C ALA A 78 -7.16 -8.25 -29.75
N GLY A 79 -7.60 -6.99 -29.85
CA GLY A 79 -8.83 -6.61 -30.56
C GLY A 79 -8.79 -6.96 -32.04
N ILE A 80 -7.65 -6.74 -32.72
CA ILE A 80 -7.47 -7.13 -34.12
C ILE A 80 -7.50 -8.66 -34.27
N ALA A 81 -6.76 -9.37 -33.43
CA ALA A 81 -6.70 -10.83 -33.46
C ALA A 81 -8.08 -11.48 -33.21
N VAL A 82 -8.77 -11.05 -32.15
CA VAL A 82 -10.09 -11.56 -31.75
C VAL A 82 -11.15 -11.17 -32.78
N GLY A 83 -11.11 -9.97 -33.35
CA GLY A 83 -12.05 -9.54 -34.38
C GLY A 83 -11.99 -10.41 -35.64
N LEU A 84 -10.78 -10.70 -36.12
CA LEU A 84 -10.55 -11.55 -37.29
C LEU A 84 -10.88 -13.03 -37.00
N ALA A 85 -10.38 -13.56 -35.88
CA ALA A 85 -10.63 -14.94 -35.49
C ALA A 85 -12.11 -15.20 -35.17
N GLY A 86 -12.78 -14.24 -34.52
CA GLY A 86 -14.19 -14.31 -34.17
C GLY A 86 -15.09 -14.32 -35.41
N ALA A 87 -14.81 -13.46 -36.39
CA ALA A 87 -15.54 -13.46 -37.66
C ALA A 87 -15.43 -14.82 -38.39
N ALA A 88 -14.23 -15.40 -38.43
CA ALA A 88 -13.99 -16.73 -39.00
C ALA A 88 -14.66 -17.86 -38.18
N ALA A 89 -14.70 -17.74 -36.85
CA ALA A 89 -15.33 -18.72 -35.99
C ALA A 89 -16.86 -18.75 -36.18
N ILE A 90 -17.49 -17.58 -36.33
CA ILE A 90 -18.95 -17.46 -36.55
C ILE A 90 -19.32 -17.97 -37.95
N SER A 91 -18.54 -17.68 -38.99
CA SER A 91 -18.83 -18.19 -40.34
C SER A 91 -18.68 -19.72 -40.43
N ALA A 92 -17.66 -20.29 -39.77
CA ALA A 92 -17.51 -21.74 -39.68
C ALA A 92 -18.65 -22.40 -38.88
N PHE A 93 -19.18 -21.72 -37.86
CA PHE A 93 -20.30 -22.20 -37.06
C PHE A 93 -21.59 -22.31 -37.87
N THR A 94 -21.86 -21.38 -38.79
CA THR A 94 -23.06 -21.44 -39.63
C THR A 94 -23.08 -22.64 -40.58
N GLU A 95 -21.90 -23.13 -40.99
CA GLU A 95 -21.79 -24.32 -41.83
C GLU A 95 -21.73 -25.63 -41.02
N LYS A 96 -20.96 -25.63 -39.94
CA LYS A 96 -20.66 -26.83 -39.14
C LYS A 96 -20.73 -26.49 -37.64
N PRO A 97 -21.91 -26.62 -37.01
CA PRO A 97 -22.05 -26.26 -35.60
C PRO A 97 -21.16 -27.12 -34.68
N GLU A 98 -20.76 -28.33 -35.10
CA GLU A 98 -19.89 -29.22 -34.34
C GLU A 98 -18.45 -28.72 -34.21
N VAL A 99 -18.04 -27.73 -35.02
CA VAL A 99 -16.68 -27.15 -34.93
C VAL A 99 -16.59 -25.94 -33.99
N PHE A 100 -17.72 -25.45 -33.47
CA PHE A 100 -17.79 -24.22 -32.65
C PHE A 100 -16.79 -24.20 -31.50
N GLY A 101 -16.72 -25.26 -30.70
CA GLY A 101 -15.84 -25.29 -29.53
C GLY A 101 -14.35 -25.18 -29.90
N ARG A 102 -13.95 -25.77 -31.04
CA ARG A 102 -12.57 -25.72 -31.52
C ARG A 102 -12.21 -24.37 -32.13
N SER A 103 -13.12 -23.76 -32.88
CA SER A 103 -12.92 -22.43 -33.45
C SER A 103 -12.94 -21.34 -32.37
N PHE A 104 -13.83 -21.45 -31.38
CA PHE A 104 -13.91 -20.52 -30.26
C PHE A 104 -12.66 -20.56 -29.37
N LEU A 105 -12.02 -21.73 -29.22
CA LEU A 105 -10.76 -21.85 -28.47
C LEU A 105 -9.67 -20.92 -29.05
N ILE A 106 -9.56 -20.82 -30.38
CA ILE A 106 -8.58 -19.94 -31.04
C ILE A 106 -8.86 -18.47 -30.75
N VAL A 107 -10.13 -18.08 -30.67
CA VAL A 107 -10.55 -16.72 -30.31
C VAL A 107 -10.09 -16.38 -28.88
N VAL A 108 -10.34 -17.27 -27.93
CA VAL A 108 -9.94 -17.08 -26.52
C VAL A 108 -8.42 -17.07 -26.35
N LEU A 109 -7.69 -17.89 -27.10
CA LEU A 109 -6.22 -17.83 -27.12
C LEU A 109 -5.70 -16.46 -27.59
N GLY A 110 -6.41 -15.81 -28.51
CA GLY A 110 -6.13 -14.43 -28.92
C GLY A 110 -6.38 -13.41 -27.81
N GLU A 111 -7.41 -13.60 -26.98
CA GLU A 111 -7.73 -12.74 -25.84
C GLU A 111 -6.65 -12.78 -24.74
N GLY A 112 -5.92 -13.90 -24.64
CA GLY A 112 -4.79 -14.03 -23.73
C GLY A 112 -3.74 -12.90 -23.86
N ILE A 113 -3.59 -12.31 -25.05
CA ILE A 113 -2.70 -11.16 -25.28
C ILE A 113 -3.12 -9.96 -24.41
N ALA A 114 -4.43 -9.68 -24.30
CA ALA A 114 -4.95 -8.60 -23.47
C ALA A 114 -4.76 -8.89 -21.97
N ILE A 115 -4.94 -10.15 -21.56
CA ILE A 115 -4.72 -10.58 -20.16
C ILE A 115 -3.26 -10.35 -19.76
N TYR A 116 -2.30 -10.70 -20.64
CA TYR A 116 -0.89 -10.39 -20.39
C TYR A 116 -0.62 -8.88 -20.33
N GLY A 117 -1.26 -8.08 -21.20
CA GLY A 117 -1.18 -6.61 -21.15
C GLY A 117 -1.68 -6.03 -19.81
N ILE A 118 -2.82 -6.50 -19.31
CA ILE A 118 -3.34 -6.14 -17.99
C ILE A 118 -2.38 -6.59 -16.89
N ALA A 119 -1.88 -7.82 -16.95
CA ALA A 119 -0.95 -8.33 -15.94
C ALA A 119 0.30 -7.45 -15.84
N ILE A 120 0.91 -7.10 -16.97
CA ILE A 120 2.09 -6.21 -17.00
C ILE A 120 1.73 -4.81 -16.50
N ALA A 121 0.59 -4.24 -16.89
CA ALA A 121 0.16 -2.93 -16.40
C ALA A 121 -0.01 -2.92 -14.88
N ILE A 122 -0.63 -3.96 -14.31
CA ILE A 122 -0.77 -4.12 -12.86
C ILE A 122 0.59 -4.26 -12.19
N LEU A 123 1.52 -5.04 -12.76
CA LEU A 123 2.88 -5.18 -12.24
C LEU A 123 3.61 -3.83 -12.22
N VAL A 124 3.52 -3.02 -13.29
CA VAL A 124 4.12 -1.68 -13.32
C VAL A 124 3.52 -0.74 -12.26
N LEU A 125 2.21 -0.80 -12.07
CA LEU A 125 1.51 0.03 -11.09
C LEU A 125 1.78 -0.40 -9.65
N ILE A 126 1.85 -1.70 -9.35
CA ILE A 126 1.99 -2.21 -7.98
C ILE A 126 3.45 -2.37 -7.58
N LEU A 127 4.25 -3.07 -8.38
CA LEU A 127 5.63 -3.38 -8.03
C LEU A 127 6.58 -2.21 -8.22
N GLY A 128 6.21 -1.21 -9.02
CA GLY A 128 7.06 -0.05 -9.26
C GLY A 128 8.43 -0.50 -9.76
N VAL A 129 8.47 -1.03 -10.99
CA VAL A 129 9.74 -1.34 -11.65
C VAL A 129 10.56 -0.04 -11.71
N PRO A 130 11.78 -0.01 -11.16
CA PRO A 130 12.61 1.19 -11.08
C PRO A 130 13.00 1.72 -12.46
#